data_AF-A0A3M2BAI8-F1
#
_entry.id   AF-A0A3M2BAI8-F1
#
_cell.length_a   1.000
_cell.length_b   1.000
_cell.length_c   1.000
_cell.angle_alpha   90.00
_cell.angle_beta   90.00
_cell.angle_gamma   90.00
#
_symmetry.space_group_name_H-M   'P 1'
#
loop_
_entity.id
_entity.type
_entity.pdbx_description
1 polymer ?
#
loop_
_entity_poly.entity_id
_entity_poly.type
_entity_poly.pdbx_seq_one_letter_code
_entity_poly.pdbx_strand_id
1 'polypeptide(L)'
;LRCDSDATITGTGSIHLFRPGNDAQLNSGAGATLTIGQDQTVFGRGEVNAALINMGTIDANISGSALTLQSEPKTNHAIMQASNGGILDLSNVTLTQGPAGVIRADGGSVNARVGSCSVTGGTIESINAGVLLIRPSVTLSLDDVILDGEMNMHGGGTLVVGPLGVSHNGMITVNSNSSSADAVVQIANGGTLDGTGEVLLNRPSNDSQILTAAGEAGTLAGSLRVTGQGNINGDITIACVLEPGSTLPQSIGHSGTITFDPGGRYRVRIVSTGSHGRFDGSADVILGGTLELVFEGGYTPSDYDSFTIITAGSVSGDFDAVDAPPLSSGRVYRIVKTATDVEVIISCGPDLNNDGLLDFFDVLEFLQAFSSLDPIADFNEDGLHDFFDVLAFLSAFSAGCP
;
A
#
# COMPACT_ATOMS: atom_id res chain seq x y z
N LEU A 1 18.91 -30.72 20.64
CA LEU A 1 20.01 -31.12 19.74
C LEU A 1 21.04 -30.00 19.68
N ARG A 2 22.34 -30.31 19.65
CA ARG A 2 23.40 -29.32 19.47
C ARG A 2 24.47 -29.85 18.51
N CYS A 3 24.99 -29.02 17.61
CA CYS A 3 26.24 -29.27 16.88
C CYS A 3 27.34 -28.30 17.37
N ASP A 4 28.58 -28.77 17.51
CA ASP A 4 29.74 -27.93 17.89
C ASP A 4 30.67 -27.64 16.70
N SER A 5 30.40 -28.24 15.55
CA SER A 5 30.99 -27.96 14.24
C SER A 5 29.89 -28.02 13.19
N ASP A 6 30.18 -27.58 11.96
CA ASP A 6 29.24 -27.72 10.85
C ASP A 6 28.76 -29.17 10.73
N ALA A 7 27.44 -29.33 10.69
CA ALA A 7 26.81 -30.64 10.67
C ALA A 7 25.57 -30.62 9.80
N THR A 8 25.35 -31.70 9.07
CA THR A 8 24.13 -31.90 8.26
C THR A 8 23.37 -33.11 8.79
N ILE A 9 22.07 -32.94 9.03
CA ILE A 9 21.16 -34.05 9.31
C ILE A 9 20.62 -34.54 7.96
N THR A 10 21.00 -35.76 7.59
CA THR A 10 20.65 -36.39 6.31
C THR A 10 19.65 -37.54 6.49
N GLY A 11 19.14 -38.07 5.38
CA GLY A 11 18.09 -39.10 5.35
C GLY A 11 16.69 -38.50 5.28
N THR A 12 15.66 -39.32 5.53
CA THR A 12 14.23 -38.97 5.37
C THR A 12 13.46 -38.94 6.71
N GLY A 13 14.16 -38.57 7.79
CA GLY A 13 13.67 -38.67 9.16
C GLY A 13 12.93 -37.43 9.64
N SER A 14 12.55 -37.44 10.91
CA SER A 14 11.92 -36.28 11.54
C SER A 14 12.48 -36.00 12.94
N ILE A 15 12.53 -34.73 13.31
CA ILE A 15 12.91 -34.25 14.64
C ILE A 15 11.69 -33.59 15.27
N HIS A 16 11.22 -34.14 16.38
CA HIS A 16 10.09 -33.59 17.13
C HIS A 16 10.57 -32.78 18.34
N LEU A 17 10.36 -31.47 18.31
CA LEU A 17 10.53 -30.60 19.47
C LEU A 17 9.24 -30.63 20.30
N PHE A 18 9.26 -31.40 21.40
CA PHE A 18 8.04 -31.79 22.11
C PHE A 18 7.57 -30.78 23.18
N ARG A 19 8.47 -29.93 23.67
CA ARG A 19 8.27 -29.09 24.86
C ARG A 19 8.51 -27.62 24.53
N PRO A 20 7.73 -26.69 25.10
CA PRO A 20 7.84 -25.27 24.78
C PRO A 20 9.12 -24.66 25.37
N GLY A 21 9.51 -23.49 24.83
CA GLY A 21 10.66 -22.74 25.32
C GLY A 21 11.96 -23.53 25.24
N ASN A 22 12.82 -23.31 26.23
CA ASN A 22 14.15 -23.89 26.27
C ASN A 22 14.21 -25.38 26.67
N ASP A 23 13.07 -26.03 26.90
CA ASP A 23 13.00 -27.48 27.18
C ASP A 23 13.33 -28.31 25.92
N ALA A 24 12.97 -27.83 24.72
CA ALA A 24 13.29 -28.49 23.45
C ALA A 24 13.92 -27.50 22.48
N GLN A 25 15.19 -27.73 22.14
CA GLN A 25 15.99 -26.76 21.39
C GLN A 25 16.82 -27.40 20.27
N LEU A 26 17.02 -26.64 19.19
CA LEU A 26 18.11 -26.84 18.24
C LEU A 26 19.16 -25.75 18.44
N ASN A 27 20.39 -26.14 18.74
CA ASN A 27 21.50 -25.23 19.06
C ASN A 27 22.70 -25.49 18.13
N SER A 28 23.55 -24.48 17.93
CA SER A 28 24.88 -24.65 17.32
C SER A 28 25.96 -23.97 18.18
N GLY A 29 27.20 -24.39 18.01
CA GLY A 29 28.37 -23.70 18.53
C GLY A 29 28.66 -22.40 17.79
N ALA A 30 29.46 -21.53 18.41
CA ALA A 30 29.88 -20.29 17.77
C ALA A 30 30.60 -20.59 16.45
N GLY A 31 30.10 -20.02 15.35
CA GLY A 31 30.61 -20.27 13.99
C GLY A 31 30.24 -21.62 13.39
N ALA A 32 29.50 -22.48 14.08
CA ALA A 32 29.01 -23.75 13.55
C ALA A 32 27.60 -23.60 12.98
N THR A 33 27.34 -24.26 11.85
CA THR A 33 26.05 -24.25 11.17
C THR A 33 25.40 -25.64 11.21
N LEU A 34 24.13 -25.69 11.60
CA LEU A 34 23.31 -26.90 11.52
C LEU A 34 22.49 -26.88 10.23
N THR A 35 22.69 -27.88 9.38
CA THR A 35 21.90 -28.05 8.15
C THR A 35 20.84 -29.14 8.33
N ILE A 36 19.57 -28.79 8.09
CA ILE A 36 18.45 -29.73 7.99
C ILE A 36 18.35 -30.16 6.52
N GLY A 37 18.61 -31.44 6.24
CA GLY A 37 18.61 -31.97 4.87
C GLY A 37 17.22 -31.96 4.20
N GLN A 38 17.21 -32.10 2.87
CA GLN A 38 16.01 -31.87 2.04
C GLN A 38 14.80 -32.74 2.40
N ASP A 39 15.03 -33.99 2.79
CA ASP A 39 13.95 -34.92 3.14
C ASP A 39 13.69 -35.01 4.65
N GLN A 40 14.25 -34.07 5.43
CA GLN A 40 14.04 -34.01 6.87
C GLN A 40 12.88 -33.08 7.22
N THR A 41 12.18 -33.44 8.30
CA THR A 41 11.16 -32.57 8.91
C THR A 41 11.52 -32.27 10.36
N VAL A 42 11.64 -31.00 10.73
CA VAL A 42 11.61 -30.56 12.13
C VAL A 42 10.19 -30.08 12.42
N PHE A 43 9.57 -30.56 13.51
CA PHE A 43 8.23 -30.11 13.85
C PHE A 43 7.99 -30.02 15.35
N GLY A 44 6.95 -29.29 15.74
CA GLY A 44 6.48 -29.21 17.12
C GLY A 44 6.50 -27.79 17.68
N ARG A 45 7.09 -27.65 18.87
CA ARG A 45 7.22 -26.39 19.63
C ARG A 45 8.54 -26.37 20.40
N GLY A 46 9.06 -25.19 20.72
CA GLY A 46 10.37 -25.04 21.34
C GLY A 46 11.16 -23.92 20.70
N GLU A 47 12.48 -24.06 20.64
CA GLU A 47 13.37 -23.00 20.14
C GLU A 47 14.38 -23.50 19.11
N VAL A 48 14.60 -22.71 18.07
CA VAL A 48 15.67 -22.91 17.08
C VAL A 48 16.67 -21.77 17.26
N ASN A 49 17.67 -22.01 18.10
CA ASN A 49 18.72 -21.05 18.43
C ASN A 49 19.93 -21.16 17.49
N ALA A 50 20.10 -22.32 16.85
CA ALA A 50 21.22 -22.62 15.96
C ALA A 50 21.33 -21.64 14.79
N ALA A 51 22.56 -21.34 14.36
CA ALA A 51 22.81 -20.90 13.00
C ALA A 51 22.40 -22.07 12.08
N LEU A 52 21.41 -21.84 11.21
CA LEU A 52 20.69 -22.93 10.57
C LEU A 52 20.65 -22.75 9.06
N ILE A 53 20.83 -23.83 8.30
CA ILE A 53 20.43 -23.94 6.90
C ILE A 53 19.28 -24.94 6.82
N ASN A 54 18.11 -24.50 6.37
CA ASN A 54 16.97 -25.38 6.11
C ASN A 54 16.89 -25.71 4.62
N MET A 55 17.09 -26.99 4.28
CA MET A 55 16.79 -27.54 2.95
C MET A 55 15.49 -28.34 2.93
N GLY A 56 14.91 -28.65 4.09
CA GLY A 56 13.71 -29.47 4.26
C GLY A 56 12.52 -28.69 4.81
N THR A 57 11.76 -29.30 5.72
CA THR A 57 10.58 -28.67 6.34
C THR A 57 10.82 -28.38 7.82
N ILE A 58 10.48 -27.17 8.26
CA ILE A 58 10.39 -26.80 9.67
C ILE A 58 8.96 -26.34 9.95
N ASP A 59 8.25 -27.00 10.85
CA ASP A 59 6.81 -26.82 11.02
C ASP A 59 6.40 -26.61 12.48
N ALA A 60 5.92 -25.42 12.79
CA ALA A 60 5.21 -25.12 14.02
C ALA A 60 3.76 -25.65 13.92
N ASN A 61 3.56 -26.93 14.25
CA ASN A 61 2.30 -27.64 13.99
C ASN A 61 1.45 -27.93 15.23
N ILE A 62 1.77 -27.32 16.37
CA ILE A 62 1.08 -27.56 17.64
C ILE A 62 0.18 -26.37 17.96
N SER A 63 -1.14 -26.57 17.86
CA SER A 63 -2.15 -25.54 18.08
C SER A 63 -1.90 -24.71 19.35
N GLY A 64 -1.85 -23.38 19.19
CA GLY A 64 -1.64 -22.41 20.26
C GLY A 64 -0.24 -22.42 20.90
N SER A 65 0.70 -23.21 20.39
CA SER A 65 2.09 -23.29 20.88
C SER A 65 3.07 -22.77 19.84
N ALA A 66 4.14 -22.15 20.34
CA ALA A 66 5.17 -21.57 19.49
C ALA A 66 6.36 -22.49 19.25
N LEU A 67 6.82 -22.53 18.00
CA LEU A 67 8.20 -22.80 17.65
C LEU A 67 8.87 -21.44 17.36
N THR A 68 9.91 -21.11 18.12
CA THR A 68 10.56 -19.80 18.03
C THR A 68 11.88 -19.91 17.26
N LEU A 69 12.02 -19.13 16.18
CA LEU A 69 13.29 -18.90 15.49
C LEU A 69 13.99 -17.69 16.14
N GLN A 70 15.17 -17.89 16.72
CA GLN A 70 15.84 -16.83 17.48
C GLN A 70 17.36 -16.95 17.51
N SER A 71 18.01 -15.92 18.07
CA SER A 71 19.45 -15.82 18.30
C SER A 71 20.26 -15.76 17.00
N GLU A 72 20.79 -16.88 16.52
CA GLU A 72 21.68 -16.90 15.36
C GLU A 72 20.92 -16.70 14.04
N PRO A 73 21.59 -16.35 12.92
CA PRO A 73 20.95 -16.26 11.60
C PRO A 73 20.41 -17.61 11.10
N LYS A 74 19.39 -17.58 10.24
CA LYS A 74 18.90 -18.77 9.54
C LYS A 74 18.82 -18.53 8.04
N THR A 75 19.20 -19.54 7.25
CA THR A 75 19.01 -19.57 5.81
C THR A 75 17.93 -20.59 5.46
N ASN A 76 16.93 -20.19 4.70
CA ASN A 76 15.82 -21.06 4.29
C ASN A 76 15.84 -21.28 2.77
N HIS A 77 16.10 -22.50 2.31
CA HIS A 77 16.00 -22.87 0.90
C HIS A 77 14.74 -23.70 0.57
N ALA A 78 13.90 -23.94 1.58
CA ALA A 78 12.69 -24.75 1.47
C ALA A 78 11.58 -24.15 2.36
N ILE A 79 10.93 -24.91 3.24
CA ILE A 79 9.73 -24.44 3.95
C ILE A 79 10.00 -24.28 5.45
N MET A 80 9.71 -23.08 5.97
CA MET A 80 9.47 -22.84 7.39
C MET A 80 8.01 -22.41 7.56
N GLN A 81 7.19 -23.17 8.28
CA GLN A 81 5.75 -22.92 8.33
C GLN A 81 5.15 -23.00 9.72
N ALA A 82 3.97 -22.40 9.87
CA ALA A 82 3.07 -22.59 10.98
C ALA A 82 1.78 -23.25 10.47
N SER A 83 1.53 -24.50 10.88
CA SER A 83 0.37 -25.29 10.45
C SER A 83 -0.56 -25.63 11.61
N ASN A 84 -1.81 -26.04 11.32
CA ASN A 84 -2.75 -26.59 12.32
C ASN A 84 -2.95 -25.71 13.56
N GLY A 85 -3.03 -24.39 13.37
CA GLY A 85 -3.16 -23.40 14.46
C GLY A 85 -1.90 -23.22 15.31
N GLY A 86 -0.76 -23.78 14.89
CA GLY A 86 0.53 -23.55 15.51
C GLY A 86 1.08 -22.16 15.21
N ILE A 87 2.16 -21.80 15.90
CA ILE A 87 2.73 -20.46 15.86
C ILE A 87 4.23 -20.54 15.53
N LEU A 88 4.66 -19.94 14.42
CA LEU A 88 6.08 -19.74 14.13
C LEU A 88 6.47 -18.32 14.53
N ASP A 89 7.18 -18.19 15.65
CA ASP A 89 7.61 -16.89 16.16
C ASP A 89 9.01 -16.54 15.67
N LEU A 90 9.18 -15.34 15.13
CA LEU A 90 10.47 -14.71 14.85
C LEU A 90 10.83 -13.81 16.03
N SER A 91 12.02 -14.02 16.60
CA SER A 91 12.46 -13.30 17.80
C SER A 91 13.93 -12.90 17.68
N ASN A 92 14.17 -11.61 17.40
CA ASN A 92 15.50 -11.02 17.22
C ASN A 92 16.39 -11.88 16.32
N VAL A 93 15.96 -12.06 15.08
CA VAL A 93 16.52 -13.05 14.15
C VAL A 93 16.61 -12.49 12.73
N THR A 94 17.71 -12.81 12.05
CA THR A 94 17.89 -12.57 10.62
C THR A 94 17.62 -13.86 9.85
N LEU A 95 16.74 -13.79 8.85
CA LEU A 95 16.47 -14.86 7.92
C LEU A 95 16.86 -14.45 6.50
N THR A 96 17.52 -15.36 5.79
CA THR A 96 17.81 -15.23 4.36
C THR A 96 17.15 -16.39 3.64
N GLN A 97 16.29 -16.11 2.67
CA GLN A 97 15.68 -17.14 1.85
C GLN A 97 16.46 -17.32 0.54
N GLY A 98 16.60 -18.57 0.11
CA GLY A 98 16.92 -18.86 -1.28
C GLY A 98 15.71 -18.58 -2.18
N PRO A 99 15.86 -18.67 -3.51
CA PRO A 99 14.77 -18.41 -4.45
C PRO A 99 13.53 -19.30 -4.28
N ALA A 100 13.70 -20.51 -3.72
CA ALA A 100 12.62 -21.44 -3.40
C ALA A 100 12.24 -21.45 -1.91
N GLY A 101 12.86 -20.57 -1.11
CA GLY A 101 12.58 -20.45 0.31
C GLY A 101 11.22 -19.80 0.54
N VAL A 102 10.42 -20.45 1.38
CA VAL A 102 9.09 -20.01 1.77
C VAL A 102 8.97 -19.98 3.30
N ILE A 103 8.51 -18.85 3.84
CA ILE A 103 7.96 -18.76 5.19
C ILE A 103 6.44 -18.72 5.07
N ARG A 104 5.73 -19.67 5.68
CA ARG A 104 4.29 -19.87 5.45
C ARG A 104 3.45 -19.88 6.72
N ALA A 105 2.34 -19.15 6.73
CA ALA A 105 1.25 -19.38 7.67
C ALA A 105 0.14 -20.22 6.98
N ASP A 106 -0.03 -21.48 7.37
CA ASP A 106 -0.99 -22.43 6.78
C ASP A 106 -2.04 -22.85 7.82
N GLY A 107 -3.09 -22.03 7.99
CA GLY A 107 -4.04 -22.19 9.10
C GLY A 107 -3.42 -22.03 10.50
N GLY A 108 -2.16 -21.57 10.58
CA GLY A 108 -1.47 -21.12 11.78
C GLY A 108 -1.06 -19.65 11.68
N SER A 109 -0.15 -19.19 12.55
CA SER A 109 0.36 -17.81 12.48
C SER A 109 1.88 -17.75 12.42
N VAL A 110 2.43 -16.91 11.54
CA VAL A 110 3.83 -16.49 11.61
C VAL A 110 3.86 -15.12 12.28
N ASN A 111 4.66 -14.94 13.33
CA ASN A 111 4.70 -13.67 14.07
C ASN A 111 6.10 -13.07 14.09
N ALA A 112 6.25 -11.81 13.70
CA ALA A 112 7.35 -10.99 14.20
C ALA A 112 7.02 -10.60 15.64
N ARG A 113 7.70 -11.21 16.62
CA ARG A 113 7.25 -11.21 18.02
C ARG A 113 8.09 -10.40 18.99
N VAL A 114 9.42 -10.43 18.89
CA VAL A 114 10.31 -9.75 19.83
C VAL A 114 11.53 -9.19 19.09
N GLY A 115 11.96 -7.99 19.48
CA GLY A 115 13.18 -7.36 18.96
C GLY A 115 13.05 -6.97 17.50
N SER A 116 14.17 -6.97 16.78
CA SER A 116 14.21 -6.68 15.35
C SER A 116 14.31 -7.99 14.57
N CYS A 117 13.36 -8.26 13.70
CA CYS A 117 13.37 -9.42 12.82
C CYS A 117 13.63 -8.95 11.39
N SER A 118 14.44 -9.69 10.62
CA SER A 118 14.60 -9.41 9.20
C SER A 118 14.46 -10.66 8.35
N VAL A 119 13.88 -10.48 7.16
CA VAL A 119 13.80 -11.52 6.12
C VAL A 119 14.28 -10.90 4.81
N THR A 120 15.22 -11.54 4.13
CA THR A 120 15.68 -11.15 2.80
C THR A 120 15.45 -12.28 1.82
N GLY A 121 14.92 -11.99 0.63
CA GLY A 121 14.70 -12.99 -0.42
C GLY A 121 13.43 -13.82 -0.25
N GLY A 122 13.08 -14.54 -1.33
CA GLY A 122 12.07 -15.59 -1.34
C GLY A 122 10.64 -15.10 -1.09
N THR A 123 9.77 -16.03 -0.68
CA THR A 123 8.34 -15.75 -0.46
C THR A 123 7.99 -15.84 1.02
N ILE A 124 7.17 -14.91 1.50
CA ILE A 124 6.38 -15.07 2.72
C ILE A 124 4.92 -15.14 2.31
N GLU A 125 4.20 -16.18 2.73
CA GLU A 125 2.80 -16.35 2.35
C GLU A 125 1.88 -16.73 3.51
N SER A 126 0.61 -16.38 3.40
CA SER A 126 -0.44 -16.92 4.25
C SER A 126 -1.59 -17.54 3.44
N ILE A 127 -1.98 -18.75 3.84
CA ILE A 127 -2.98 -19.58 3.16
C ILE A 127 -3.87 -20.28 4.20
N ASN A 128 -5.03 -20.80 3.77
CA ASN A 128 -5.94 -21.58 4.62
C ASN A 128 -6.31 -20.88 5.95
N ALA A 129 -6.58 -19.57 5.88
CA ALA A 129 -6.82 -18.69 7.05
C ALA A 129 -5.63 -18.54 8.01
N GLY A 130 -4.42 -18.84 7.55
CA GLY A 130 -3.20 -18.45 8.23
C GLY A 130 -2.98 -16.94 8.14
N VAL A 131 -2.16 -16.41 9.03
CA VAL A 131 -1.89 -14.97 9.12
C VAL A 131 -0.42 -14.70 9.42
N LEU A 132 0.15 -13.69 8.76
CA LEU A 132 1.41 -13.08 9.19
C LEU A 132 1.10 -11.90 10.11
N LEU A 133 1.78 -11.81 11.25
CA LEU A 133 1.48 -10.80 12.26
C LEU A 133 2.74 -10.06 12.73
N ILE A 134 2.70 -8.74 12.67
CA ILE A 134 3.67 -7.88 13.38
C ILE A 134 3.08 -7.51 14.74
N ARG A 135 3.74 -7.94 15.81
CA ARG A 135 3.33 -7.65 17.19
C ARG A 135 3.70 -6.19 17.57
N PRO A 136 3.06 -5.62 18.62
CA PRO A 136 3.42 -4.30 19.13
C PRO A 136 4.90 -4.21 19.52
N SER A 137 5.50 -3.05 19.28
CA SER A 137 6.90 -2.73 19.63
C SER A 137 7.94 -3.62 18.94
N VAL A 138 7.61 -4.18 17.78
CA VAL A 138 8.49 -5.03 16.97
C VAL A 138 8.67 -4.40 15.60
N THR A 139 9.89 -4.49 15.08
CA THR A 139 10.20 -4.16 13.69
C THR A 139 10.42 -5.46 12.91
N LEU A 140 9.70 -5.60 11.79
CA LEU A 140 9.99 -6.60 10.76
C LEU A 140 10.55 -5.87 9.53
N SER A 141 11.79 -6.16 9.16
CA SER A 141 12.40 -5.64 7.93
C SER A 141 12.33 -6.70 6.83
N LEU A 142 11.78 -6.33 5.68
CA LEU A 142 11.68 -7.18 4.49
C LEU A 142 12.46 -6.53 3.34
N ASP A 143 13.26 -7.30 2.61
CA ASP A 143 14.06 -6.81 1.48
C ASP A 143 14.19 -7.90 0.40
N ASP A 144 13.87 -7.59 -0.86
CA ASP A 144 13.79 -8.58 -1.94
C ASP A 144 12.81 -9.71 -1.64
N VAL A 145 11.66 -9.38 -1.04
CA VAL A 145 10.65 -10.35 -0.58
C VAL A 145 9.37 -10.26 -1.41
N ILE A 146 8.86 -11.41 -1.84
CA ILE A 146 7.47 -11.55 -2.30
C ILE A 146 6.60 -11.83 -1.07
N LEU A 147 5.61 -10.98 -0.81
CA LEU A 147 4.68 -11.08 0.30
C LEU A 147 3.27 -11.35 -0.22
N ASP A 148 2.84 -12.60 -0.10
CA ASP A 148 1.54 -13.06 -0.57
C ASP A 148 0.57 -13.33 0.60
N GLY A 149 -0.72 -13.03 0.40
CA GLY A 149 -1.74 -13.25 1.42
C GLY A 149 -1.86 -12.17 2.49
N GLU A 150 -2.57 -12.50 3.57
CA GLU A 150 -2.91 -11.61 4.68
C GLU A 150 -1.71 -11.39 5.64
N MET A 151 -1.37 -10.13 5.85
CA MET A 151 -0.51 -9.63 6.91
C MET A 151 -1.29 -8.63 7.77
N ASN A 152 -1.23 -8.81 9.09
CA ASN A 152 -1.77 -7.88 10.06
C ASN A 152 -0.65 -7.19 10.84
N MET A 153 -0.78 -5.88 11.02
CA MET A 153 0.11 -5.11 11.88
C MET A 153 -0.68 -4.63 13.08
N HIS A 154 -0.23 -4.95 14.28
CA HIS A 154 -0.79 -4.36 15.49
C HIS A 154 -0.20 -2.97 15.72
N GLY A 155 -0.94 -2.10 16.40
CA GLY A 155 -0.43 -0.79 16.84
C GLY A 155 0.88 -0.89 17.59
N GLY A 156 1.82 0.01 17.30
CA GLY A 156 3.20 0.00 17.78
C GLY A 156 4.14 -0.90 16.99
N GLY A 157 3.66 -1.67 16.00
CA GLY A 157 4.47 -2.49 15.12
C GLY A 157 4.96 -1.73 13.88
N THR A 158 6.15 -2.06 13.39
CA THR A 158 6.74 -1.46 12.19
C THR A 158 7.07 -2.53 11.16
N LEU A 159 6.59 -2.35 9.93
CA LEU A 159 7.11 -3.03 8.75
C LEU A 159 8.12 -2.10 8.08
N VAL A 160 9.34 -2.54 7.82
CA VAL A 160 10.33 -1.80 7.04
C VAL A 160 10.49 -2.48 5.68
N VAL A 161 10.24 -1.74 4.61
CA VAL A 161 10.51 -2.12 3.22
C VAL A 161 11.93 -1.67 2.87
N GLY A 162 12.80 -2.63 2.60
CA GLY A 162 14.20 -2.41 2.28
C GLY A 162 14.44 -1.87 0.86
N PRO A 163 15.70 -1.55 0.52
CA PRO A 163 16.07 -0.91 -0.73
C PRO A 163 15.87 -1.78 -1.99
N LEU A 164 15.88 -3.10 -1.86
CA LEU A 164 15.54 -4.02 -2.96
C LEU A 164 14.02 -4.22 -3.10
N GLY A 165 13.24 -3.66 -2.17
CA GLY A 165 11.79 -3.59 -2.24
C GLY A 165 11.07 -4.84 -1.72
N VAL A 166 9.74 -4.75 -1.75
CA VAL A 166 8.81 -5.82 -1.39
C VAL A 166 7.70 -5.84 -2.43
N SER A 167 7.40 -7.02 -2.96
CA SER A 167 6.27 -7.22 -3.86
C SER A 167 5.10 -7.84 -3.12
N HIS A 168 4.03 -7.08 -2.92
CA HIS A 168 2.89 -7.49 -2.13
C HIS A 168 1.68 -7.83 -3.00
N ASN A 169 1.17 -9.06 -2.89
CA ASN A 169 0.02 -9.56 -3.68
C ASN A 169 -1.16 -10.02 -2.83
N GLY A 170 -1.27 -9.50 -1.60
CA GLY A 170 -2.34 -9.88 -0.67
C GLY A 170 -2.96 -8.66 0.02
N MET A 171 -3.12 -8.74 1.34
CA MET A 171 -3.70 -7.67 2.15
C MET A 171 -2.79 -7.37 3.34
N ILE A 172 -2.26 -6.15 3.44
CA ILE A 172 -1.66 -5.61 4.67
C ILE A 172 -2.70 -4.75 5.39
N THR A 173 -3.15 -5.16 6.58
CA THR A 173 -3.97 -4.29 7.45
C THR A 173 -3.10 -3.61 8.49
N VAL A 174 -2.91 -2.30 8.32
CA VAL A 174 -2.13 -1.45 9.24
C VAL A 174 -2.99 -1.09 10.44
N ASN A 175 -2.48 -1.32 11.65
CA ASN A 175 -3.22 -1.15 12.91
C ASN A 175 -4.56 -1.93 12.93
N SER A 176 -4.45 -3.23 12.67
CA SER A 176 -5.55 -4.21 12.62
C SER A 176 -6.25 -4.42 13.98
N ASN A 177 -5.60 -4.10 15.11
CA ASN A 177 -6.15 -4.35 16.45
C ASN A 177 -6.81 -3.12 17.11
N SER A 178 -7.13 -2.08 16.31
CA SER A 178 -7.80 -0.86 16.82
C SER A 178 -7.06 -0.17 17.96
N SER A 179 -5.73 -0.23 17.94
CA SER A 179 -4.87 0.39 18.94
C SER A 179 -4.76 1.89 18.70
N SER A 180 -4.51 2.65 19.77
CA SER A 180 -4.13 4.07 19.69
C SER A 180 -2.61 4.28 19.61
N ALA A 181 -1.86 3.20 19.37
CA ALA A 181 -0.43 3.26 19.12
C ALA A 181 -0.19 3.14 17.62
N ASP A 182 0.69 3.97 17.10
CA ASP A 182 1.01 4.08 15.68
C ASP A 182 1.54 2.76 15.14
N ALA A 183 0.91 2.21 14.09
CA ALA A 183 1.49 1.16 13.26
C ALA A 183 2.02 1.76 11.96
N VAL A 184 3.24 1.36 11.57
CA VAL A 184 3.99 2.06 10.54
C VAL A 184 4.52 1.12 9.48
N VAL A 185 4.18 1.36 8.21
CA VAL A 185 4.91 0.86 7.06
C VAL A 185 5.97 1.89 6.67
N GLN A 186 7.23 1.60 6.95
CA GLN A 186 8.35 2.47 6.60
C GLN A 186 8.97 2.01 5.28
N ILE A 187 8.97 2.88 4.27
CA ILE A 187 9.75 2.69 3.04
C ILE A 187 11.14 3.28 3.28
N ALA A 188 12.17 2.42 3.34
CA ALA A 188 13.51 2.82 3.75
C ALA A 188 14.47 2.87 2.56
N ASN A 189 15.40 3.84 2.58
CA ASN A 189 16.55 3.92 1.67
C ASN A 189 16.20 3.85 0.17
N GLY A 190 15.12 4.49 -0.28
CA GLY A 190 14.70 4.43 -1.69
C GLY A 190 13.97 3.14 -2.07
N GLY A 191 13.55 2.33 -1.08
CA GLY A 191 12.80 1.12 -1.30
C GLY A 191 11.48 1.34 -2.06
N THR A 192 10.96 0.24 -2.61
CA THR A 192 9.68 0.23 -3.32
C THR A 192 8.77 -0.84 -2.72
N LEU A 193 7.55 -0.46 -2.37
CA LEU A 193 6.47 -1.40 -2.10
C LEU A 193 5.59 -1.47 -3.35
N ASP A 194 5.57 -2.62 -4.02
CA ASP A 194 4.80 -2.83 -5.24
C ASP A 194 3.87 -4.05 -5.15
N GLY A 195 3.39 -4.51 -6.29
CA GLY A 195 2.64 -5.74 -6.46
C GLY A 195 1.21 -5.49 -6.89
N THR A 196 0.32 -6.41 -6.52
CA THR A 196 -1.10 -6.40 -6.90
C THR A 196 -2.05 -6.35 -5.70
N GLY A 197 -1.49 -6.33 -4.49
CA GLY A 197 -2.21 -6.38 -3.23
C GLY A 197 -2.78 -5.03 -2.78
N GLU A 198 -3.21 -5.00 -1.54
CA GLU A 198 -3.78 -3.83 -0.88
C GLU A 198 -3.03 -3.54 0.42
N VAL A 199 -2.85 -2.25 0.74
CA VAL A 199 -2.46 -1.75 2.06
C VAL A 199 -3.63 -0.95 2.60
N LEU A 200 -4.31 -1.49 3.60
CA LEU A 200 -5.41 -0.83 4.28
C LEU A 200 -4.86 -0.06 5.49
N LEU A 201 -4.90 1.27 5.41
CA LEU A 201 -4.75 2.13 6.57
C LEU A 201 -6.06 2.09 7.35
N ASN A 202 -6.07 1.33 8.46
CA ASN A 202 -7.32 0.99 9.13
C ASN A 202 -7.77 2.07 10.13
N ARG A 203 -6.87 2.97 10.52
CA ARG A 203 -7.06 3.90 11.65
C ARG A 203 -6.67 5.33 11.27
N PRO A 204 -7.49 6.32 11.64
CA PRO A 204 -7.27 7.70 11.23
C PRO A 204 -6.06 8.32 11.93
N SER A 205 -5.70 9.54 11.50
CA SER A 205 -4.57 10.27 12.10
C SER A 205 -3.27 9.45 12.00
N ASN A 206 -2.39 9.57 13.00
CA ASN A 206 -1.12 8.85 13.02
C ASN A 206 -1.21 7.39 13.46
N ASP A 207 -2.41 6.85 13.73
CA ASP A 207 -2.53 5.46 14.19
C ASP A 207 -2.17 4.45 13.08
N SER A 208 -2.42 4.77 11.80
CA SER A 208 -1.96 3.99 10.63
C SER A 208 -1.14 4.86 9.69
N GLN A 209 0.08 4.46 9.40
CA GLN A 209 1.00 5.29 8.63
C GLN A 209 1.77 4.51 7.57
N ILE A 210 2.01 5.15 6.43
CA ILE A 210 3.13 4.87 5.53
C ILE A 210 4.09 6.05 5.66
N LEU A 211 5.39 5.80 5.79
CA LEU A 211 6.37 6.90 5.82
C LEU A 211 7.75 6.58 5.26
N THR A 212 8.53 7.63 5.00
CA THR A 212 9.99 7.55 4.84
C THR A 212 10.69 8.25 6.02
N ALA A 213 11.96 7.93 6.26
CA ALA A 213 12.77 8.71 7.19
C ALA A 213 13.12 10.09 6.60
N ALA A 214 13.44 11.05 7.47
CA ALA A 214 13.79 12.40 7.01
C ALA A 214 15.02 12.37 6.08
N GLY A 215 14.87 12.96 4.89
CA GLY A 215 15.91 12.98 3.86
C GLY A 215 15.98 11.71 3.00
N GLU A 216 15.06 10.76 3.21
CA GLU A 216 14.88 9.59 2.35
C GLU A 216 13.61 9.73 1.51
N ALA A 217 13.66 9.15 0.30
CA ALA A 217 12.50 8.98 -0.55
C ALA A 217 12.09 7.50 -0.62
N GLY A 218 10.83 7.25 -0.99
CA GLY A 218 10.28 5.92 -1.17
C GLY A 218 9.22 5.88 -2.27
N THR A 219 8.93 4.69 -2.78
CA THR A 219 7.95 4.52 -3.86
C THR A 219 6.87 3.51 -3.47
N LEU A 220 5.62 3.87 -3.74
CA LEU A 220 4.48 2.95 -3.78
C LEU A 220 4.15 2.71 -5.24
N ALA A 221 4.22 1.48 -5.74
CA ALA A 221 4.22 1.21 -7.18
C ALA A 221 3.32 0.03 -7.62
N GLY A 222 3.25 -0.18 -8.93
CA GLY A 222 2.57 -1.32 -9.53
C GLY A 222 1.05 -1.18 -9.49
N SER A 223 0.35 -2.31 -9.41
CA SER A 223 -1.11 -2.35 -9.24
C SER A 223 -1.53 -2.35 -7.77
N LEU A 224 -0.60 -2.05 -6.86
CA LEU A 224 -0.86 -1.93 -5.42
C LEU A 224 -1.96 -0.90 -5.18
N ARG A 225 -2.82 -1.18 -4.21
CA ARG A 225 -3.84 -0.23 -3.73
C ARG A 225 -3.53 0.20 -2.31
N VAL A 226 -3.45 1.50 -2.07
CA VAL A 226 -3.39 2.06 -0.72
C VAL A 226 -4.75 2.67 -0.41
N THR A 227 -5.41 2.14 0.62
CA THR A 227 -6.82 2.45 0.92
C THR A 227 -7.02 2.86 2.38
N GLY A 228 -8.22 3.36 2.68
CA GLY A 228 -8.66 3.59 4.06
C GLY A 228 -8.37 5.00 4.58
N GLN A 229 -7.92 5.10 5.82
CA GLN A 229 -7.72 6.33 6.57
C GLN A 229 -6.43 6.24 7.40
N GLY A 230 -5.67 7.33 7.48
CA GLY A 230 -4.36 7.33 8.14
C GLY A 230 -3.47 8.42 7.57
N ASN A 231 -2.16 8.21 7.51
CA ASN A 231 -1.21 9.19 6.98
C ASN A 231 -0.16 8.59 6.03
N ILE A 232 0.23 9.35 5.01
CA ILE A 232 1.41 9.11 4.15
C ILE A 232 2.41 10.25 4.37
N ASN A 233 3.54 9.97 5.04
CA ASN A 233 4.47 11.00 5.51
C ASN A 233 5.88 10.86 4.92
N GLY A 234 6.50 11.97 4.53
CA GLY A 234 7.85 11.98 3.95
C GLY A 234 7.82 12.10 2.43
N ASP A 235 8.97 11.94 1.80
CA ASP A 235 9.09 12.08 0.35
C ASP A 235 8.66 10.78 -0.33
N ILE A 236 7.44 10.74 -0.89
CA ILE A 236 6.85 9.52 -1.43
C ILE A 236 6.35 9.75 -2.86
N THR A 237 6.79 8.87 -3.76
CA THR A 237 6.24 8.75 -5.12
C THR A 237 5.08 7.76 -5.13
N ILE A 238 3.92 8.21 -5.61
CA ILE A 238 2.70 7.42 -5.80
C ILE A 238 2.64 7.00 -7.28
N ALA A 239 3.11 5.79 -7.56
CA ALA A 239 3.04 5.10 -8.85
C ALA A 239 2.10 3.87 -8.78
N CYS A 240 1.13 3.92 -7.86
CA CYS A 240 0.12 2.90 -7.60
C CYS A 240 -1.27 3.54 -7.52
N VAL A 241 -2.30 2.77 -7.12
CA VAL A 241 -3.63 3.33 -6.82
C VAL A 241 -3.64 3.85 -5.38
N LEU A 242 -3.93 5.14 -5.19
CA LEU A 242 -4.24 5.74 -3.89
C LEU A 242 -5.74 6.03 -3.82
N GLU A 243 -6.41 5.46 -2.82
CA GLU A 243 -7.87 5.51 -2.68
C GLU A 243 -8.27 5.82 -1.23
N PRO A 244 -8.29 7.09 -0.82
CA PRO A 244 -8.72 7.47 0.52
C PRO A 244 -10.18 7.10 0.78
N GLY A 245 -10.39 6.22 1.74
CA GLY A 245 -11.66 5.91 2.41
C GLY A 245 -12.79 5.30 1.56
N SER A 246 -13.55 4.39 2.18
CA SER A 246 -14.86 3.92 1.68
C SER A 246 -16.00 4.02 2.73
N THR A 247 -15.70 4.33 4.00
CA THR A 247 -16.67 4.74 5.05
C THR A 247 -15.99 5.68 6.07
N LEU A 248 -16.71 6.73 6.50
CA LEU A 248 -16.23 7.92 7.27
C LEU A 248 -15.51 7.63 8.62
N PRO A 249 -14.54 8.47 9.05
CA PRO A 249 -14.01 9.71 8.42
C PRO A 249 -12.97 9.45 7.30
N GLN A 250 -13.16 10.11 6.15
CA GLN A 250 -12.46 9.84 4.88
C GLN A 250 -11.36 10.87 4.59
N SER A 251 -10.18 10.66 5.14
CA SER A 251 -8.99 11.23 4.54
C SER A 251 -7.77 10.36 4.80
N ILE A 252 -6.89 10.33 3.82
CA ILE A 252 -5.50 9.97 4.05
C ILE A 252 -4.75 11.29 4.19
N GLY A 253 -4.19 11.51 5.37
CA GLY A 253 -3.35 12.65 5.68
C GLY A 253 -2.02 12.58 4.93
N HIS A 254 -1.37 13.71 4.68
CA HIS A 254 0.00 13.68 4.17
C HIS A 254 0.93 14.80 4.66
N SER A 255 2.23 14.53 4.64
CA SER A 255 3.30 15.48 4.94
C SER A 255 4.57 15.13 4.17
N GLY A 256 5.53 16.06 4.03
CA GLY A 256 6.74 15.87 3.21
C GLY A 256 6.56 16.37 1.78
N THR A 257 7.02 15.61 0.79
CA THR A 257 6.78 15.85 -0.64
C THR A 257 6.08 14.64 -1.25
N ILE A 258 4.90 14.83 -1.85
CA ILE A 258 4.18 13.75 -2.52
C ILE A 258 4.22 14.00 -4.03
N THR A 259 4.66 13.00 -4.79
CA THR A 259 4.68 13.05 -6.26
C THR A 259 3.79 11.97 -6.82
N PHE A 260 2.74 12.33 -7.57
CA PHE A 260 2.00 11.38 -8.39
C PHE A 260 2.78 11.13 -9.68
N ASP A 261 3.23 9.89 -9.85
CA ASP A 261 3.94 9.44 -11.06
C ASP A 261 2.93 9.23 -12.22
N PRO A 262 3.36 9.29 -13.50
CA PRO A 262 2.48 8.98 -14.64
C PRO A 262 1.81 7.60 -14.58
N GLY A 263 2.41 6.62 -13.90
CA GLY A 263 1.80 5.31 -13.64
C GLY A 263 0.81 5.29 -12.45
N GLY A 264 0.79 6.35 -11.65
CA GLY A 264 -0.06 6.50 -10.47
C GLY A 264 -1.51 6.82 -10.81
N ARG A 265 -2.41 6.43 -9.89
CA ARG A 265 -3.83 6.71 -9.99
C ARG A 265 -4.38 7.20 -8.66
N TYR A 266 -4.91 8.41 -8.65
CA TYR A 266 -5.63 8.95 -7.49
C TYR A 266 -7.12 8.68 -7.65
N ARG A 267 -7.67 7.73 -6.89
CA ARG A 267 -9.06 7.29 -7.00
C ARG A 267 -9.91 7.92 -5.91
N VAL A 268 -10.86 8.76 -6.31
CA VAL A 268 -11.77 9.47 -5.42
C VAL A 268 -13.17 8.86 -5.51
N ARG A 269 -13.63 8.26 -4.40
CA ARG A 269 -15.03 7.84 -4.25
C ARG A 269 -15.87 9.03 -3.79
N ILE A 270 -17.02 9.25 -4.44
CA ILE A 270 -17.92 10.37 -4.18
C ILE A 270 -19.31 9.81 -3.84
N VAL A 271 -19.76 10.08 -2.62
CA VAL A 271 -21.10 9.71 -2.13
C VAL A 271 -22.03 10.93 -2.10
N SER A 272 -21.47 12.11 -1.83
CA SER A 272 -22.13 13.42 -1.89
C SER A 272 -21.06 14.52 -1.86
N THR A 273 -21.44 15.78 -2.07
CA THR A 273 -20.53 16.94 -1.94
C THR A 273 -19.89 17.10 -0.55
N GLY A 274 -20.49 16.52 0.49
CA GLY A 274 -19.94 16.50 1.84
C GLY A 274 -19.26 15.19 2.25
N SER A 275 -19.23 14.19 1.36
CA SER A 275 -18.70 12.85 1.66
C SER A 275 -18.04 12.27 0.42
N HIS A 276 -16.74 12.47 0.32
CA HIS A 276 -15.87 11.97 -0.72
C HIS A 276 -14.47 11.70 -0.18
N GLY A 277 -13.70 10.89 -0.90
CA GLY A 277 -12.30 10.62 -0.59
C GLY A 277 -11.46 11.90 -0.66
N ARG A 278 -10.57 12.09 0.32
CA ARG A 278 -9.69 13.26 0.40
C ARG A 278 -8.26 12.86 0.72
N PHE A 279 -7.32 13.60 0.15
CA PHE A 279 -5.90 13.51 0.46
C PHE A 279 -5.46 14.87 0.98
N ASP A 280 -5.45 15.02 2.30
CA ASP A 280 -5.31 16.32 2.96
C ASP A 280 -4.02 16.40 3.76
N GLY A 281 -3.27 17.48 3.64
CA GLY A 281 -1.99 17.58 4.31
C GLY A 281 -1.31 18.91 4.14
N SER A 282 -0.06 18.94 4.59
CA SER A 282 0.81 20.12 4.48
C SER A 282 2.01 19.87 3.57
N ALA A 283 2.03 18.74 2.86
CA ALA A 283 3.09 18.41 1.92
C ALA A 283 3.01 19.27 0.66
N ASP A 284 4.12 19.44 -0.04
CA ASP A 284 4.07 19.81 -1.44
C ASP A 284 3.55 18.61 -2.26
N VAL A 285 2.56 18.84 -3.12
CA VAL A 285 1.97 17.82 -3.99
C VAL A 285 2.25 18.16 -5.44
N ILE A 286 2.93 17.24 -6.13
CA ILE A 286 3.22 17.32 -7.56
C ILE A 286 2.28 16.33 -8.26
N LEU A 287 1.37 16.86 -9.07
CA LEU A 287 0.38 16.08 -9.81
C LEU A 287 0.99 15.49 -11.09
N GLY A 288 0.50 14.29 -11.41
CA GLY A 288 0.80 13.48 -12.59
C GLY A 288 -0.15 12.28 -12.57
N GLY A 289 -0.05 11.40 -13.56
CA GLY A 289 -0.87 10.18 -13.61
C GLY A 289 -2.36 10.46 -13.80
N THR A 290 -3.22 9.53 -13.37
CA THR A 290 -4.66 9.60 -13.62
C THR A 290 -5.45 9.97 -12.36
N LEU A 291 -6.32 10.98 -12.45
CA LEU A 291 -7.41 11.16 -11.50
C LEU A 291 -8.57 10.25 -11.88
N GLU A 292 -8.95 9.31 -11.02
CA GLU A 292 -10.13 8.46 -11.21
C GLU A 292 -11.26 8.92 -10.27
N LEU A 293 -12.44 9.21 -10.82
CA LEU A 293 -13.63 9.53 -10.03
C LEU A 293 -14.60 8.35 -10.04
N VAL A 294 -15.28 8.12 -8.91
CA VAL A 294 -16.27 7.03 -8.79
C VAL A 294 -17.47 7.53 -8.01
N PHE A 295 -18.65 7.52 -8.63
CA PHE A 295 -19.90 7.82 -7.93
C PHE A 295 -20.44 6.59 -7.21
N GLU A 296 -20.78 6.75 -5.94
CA GLU A 296 -21.33 5.71 -5.07
C GLU A 296 -22.64 6.17 -4.42
N GLY A 297 -23.35 5.25 -3.76
CA GLY A 297 -24.58 5.60 -3.03
C GLY A 297 -25.74 6.14 -3.88
N GLY A 298 -25.67 6.01 -5.21
CA GLY A 298 -26.66 6.59 -6.12
C GLY A 298 -26.51 8.09 -6.33
N TYR A 299 -25.35 8.67 -6.02
CA TYR A 299 -25.07 10.08 -6.23
C TYR A 299 -25.30 10.48 -7.70
N THR A 300 -26.07 11.56 -7.89
CA THR A 300 -26.34 12.17 -9.20
C THR A 300 -25.78 13.60 -9.21
N PRO A 301 -24.77 13.86 -10.05
CA PRO A 301 -24.20 15.20 -10.27
C PRO A 301 -25.23 16.30 -10.56
N SER A 302 -25.12 17.40 -9.83
CA SER A 302 -25.81 18.68 -10.11
C SER A 302 -24.82 19.73 -10.57
N ASP A 303 -25.33 20.80 -11.19
CA ASP A 303 -24.48 21.93 -11.58
C ASP A 303 -23.85 22.57 -10.33
N TYR A 304 -22.56 22.85 -10.45
CA TYR A 304 -21.71 23.45 -9.42
C TYR A 304 -21.55 22.60 -8.16
N ASP A 305 -21.88 21.31 -8.23
CA ASP A 305 -21.40 20.37 -7.22
C ASP A 305 -19.88 20.38 -7.23
N SER A 306 -19.30 20.56 -6.05
CA SER A 306 -17.86 20.73 -5.89
C SER A 306 -17.28 19.79 -4.84
N PHE A 307 -16.06 19.31 -5.11
CA PHE A 307 -15.32 18.40 -4.25
C PHE A 307 -13.86 18.85 -4.16
N THR A 308 -13.44 19.37 -3.02
CA THR A 308 -12.01 19.49 -2.71
C THR A 308 -11.46 18.09 -2.47
N ILE A 309 -10.59 17.61 -3.37
CA ILE A 309 -10.04 16.25 -3.35
C ILE A 309 -8.62 16.20 -2.80
N ILE A 310 -7.88 17.31 -2.90
CA ILE A 310 -6.54 17.45 -2.32
C ILE A 310 -6.45 18.81 -1.62
N THR A 311 -5.89 18.82 -0.42
CA THR A 311 -5.41 20.03 0.26
C THR A 311 -3.94 19.82 0.62
N ALA A 312 -3.07 20.76 0.29
CA ALA A 312 -1.62 20.64 0.34
C ALA A 312 -0.94 21.94 0.81
N GLY A 313 0.36 21.86 1.12
CA GLY A 313 1.21 23.03 1.37
C GLY A 313 1.48 23.82 0.08
N SER A 314 1.67 23.12 -1.03
CA SER A 314 1.60 23.66 -2.38
C SER A 314 1.15 22.60 -3.38
N VAL A 315 0.53 23.01 -4.48
CA VAL A 315 0.16 22.13 -5.61
C VAL A 315 0.87 22.59 -6.87
N SER A 316 1.48 21.65 -7.60
CA SER A 316 2.09 21.89 -8.91
C SER A 316 1.87 20.70 -9.85
N GLY A 317 2.17 20.86 -11.15
CA GLY A 317 1.86 19.85 -12.16
C GLY A 317 0.35 19.72 -12.44
N ASP A 318 -0.01 18.78 -13.29
CA ASP A 318 -1.37 18.45 -13.70
C ASP A 318 -1.57 16.93 -13.65
N PHE A 319 -2.80 16.46 -13.46
CA PHE A 319 -3.10 15.07 -13.79
C PHE A 319 -2.97 14.89 -15.31
N ASP A 320 -2.30 13.83 -15.73
CA ASP A 320 -2.12 13.49 -17.15
C ASP A 320 -3.43 13.06 -17.81
N ALA A 321 -4.37 12.52 -17.01
CA ALA A 321 -5.69 12.10 -17.46
C ALA A 321 -6.74 12.18 -16.34
N VAL A 322 -8.01 12.30 -16.73
CA VAL A 322 -9.17 12.15 -15.84
C VAL A 322 -10.01 10.99 -16.35
N ASP A 323 -10.24 9.99 -15.49
CA ASP A 323 -11.10 8.83 -15.73
C ASP A 323 -12.32 8.95 -14.82
N ALA A 324 -13.48 9.28 -15.39
CA ALA A 324 -14.66 9.60 -14.62
C ALA A 324 -15.95 9.08 -15.28
N PRO A 325 -17.03 8.82 -14.51
CA PRO A 325 -18.31 8.43 -15.05
C PRO A 325 -18.84 9.48 -16.02
N PRO A 326 -19.57 9.11 -17.08
CA PRO A 326 -20.14 10.09 -17.99
C PRO A 326 -21.15 10.98 -17.26
N LEU A 327 -21.08 12.28 -17.49
CA LEU A 327 -22.05 13.25 -17.00
C LEU A 327 -23.23 13.39 -17.97
N SER A 328 -24.40 13.73 -17.43
CA SER A 328 -25.60 13.98 -18.23
C SER A 328 -25.79 15.47 -18.48
N SER A 329 -26.61 15.81 -19.46
CA SER A 329 -27.12 17.18 -19.66
C SER A 329 -26.03 18.21 -19.99
N GLY A 330 -24.97 17.82 -20.71
CA GLY A 330 -23.92 18.75 -21.15
C GLY A 330 -23.01 19.27 -20.01
N ARG A 331 -23.03 18.60 -18.86
CA ARG A 331 -22.11 18.86 -17.74
C ARG A 331 -20.71 18.33 -18.05
N VAL A 332 -19.71 18.99 -17.51
CA VAL A 332 -18.30 18.62 -17.61
C VAL A 332 -17.63 18.64 -16.25
N TYR A 333 -16.57 17.85 -16.09
CA TYR A 333 -15.67 17.95 -14.94
C TYR A 333 -14.64 19.06 -15.19
N ARG A 334 -14.49 19.96 -14.23
CA ARG A 334 -13.39 20.94 -14.23
C ARG A 334 -12.50 20.70 -13.03
N ILE A 335 -11.21 20.56 -13.30
CA ILE A 335 -10.19 20.43 -12.27
C ILE A 335 -9.62 21.81 -12.00
N VAL A 336 -10.09 22.44 -10.92
CA VAL A 336 -9.62 23.75 -10.49
C VAL A 336 -8.49 23.55 -9.49
N LYS A 337 -7.34 24.15 -9.77
CA LYS A 337 -6.19 24.14 -8.87
C LYS A 337 -5.98 25.54 -8.33
N THR A 338 -5.84 25.64 -7.01
CA THR A 338 -5.30 26.82 -6.36
C THR A 338 -3.83 26.56 -6.00
N ALA A 339 -3.20 27.48 -5.28
CA ALA A 339 -1.86 27.24 -4.75
C ALA A 339 -1.81 26.05 -3.77
N THR A 340 -2.93 25.71 -3.12
CA THR A 340 -2.98 24.75 -2.02
C THR A 340 -4.01 23.65 -2.20
N ASP A 341 -4.96 23.79 -3.12
CA ASP A 341 -6.08 22.86 -3.24
C ASP A 341 -6.27 22.38 -4.68
N VAL A 342 -6.75 21.14 -4.80
CA VAL A 342 -7.31 20.60 -6.05
C VAL A 342 -8.79 20.33 -5.81
N GLU A 343 -9.62 20.96 -6.63
CA GLU A 343 -11.07 20.89 -6.56
C GLU A 343 -11.62 20.37 -7.88
N VAL A 344 -12.56 19.43 -7.79
CA VAL A 344 -13.34 18.95 -8.92
C VAL A 344 -14.69 19.67 -8.86
N ILE A 345 -14.99 20.47 -9.88
CA ILE A 345 -16.27 21.15 -10.03
C ILE A 345 -17.02 20.50 -11.19
N ILE A 346 -18.25 20.08 -10.94
CA ILE A 346 -19.18 19.75 -12.01
C ILE A 346 -19.76 21.07 -12.50
N SER A 347 -19.53 21.42 -13.76
CA SER A 347 -20.03 22.67 -14.32
C SER A 347 -20.79 22.40 -15.61
N CYS A 348 -21.57 23.40 -16.01
CA CYS A 348 -22.16 23.44 -17.34
C CYS A 348 -21.04 23.64 -18.37
N GLY A 349 -20.98 22.80 -19.42
CA GLY A 349 -19.94 22.88 -20.45
C GLY A 349 -19.66 24.30 -20.96
N PRO A 350 -20.68 25.07 -21.41
CA PRO A 350 -20.48 26.40 -21.96
C PRO A 350 -20.29 27.52 -20.91
N ASP A 351 -20.45 27.26 -19.61
CA ASP A 351 -20.03 28.19 -18.54
C ASP A 351 -18.53 27.98 -18.28
N LEU A 352 -17.70 28.76 -18.99
CA LEU A 352 -16.25 28.58 -19.01
C LEU A 352 -15.54 29.32 -17.88
N ASN A 353 -16.12 30.43 -17.41
CA ASN A 353 -15.55 31.20 -16.30
C ASN A 353 -15.99 30.66 -14.91
N ASN A 354 -16.94 29.71 -14.89
CA ASN A 354 -17.51 29.05 -13.71
C ASN A 354 -18.19 30.01 -12.72
N ASP A 355 -18.79 31.09 -13.22
CA ASP A 355 -19.46 32.07 -12.37
C ASP A 355 -20.96 31.76 -12.14
N GLY A 356 -21.49 30.72 -12.78
CA GLY A 356 -22.89 30.35 -12.66
C GLY A 356 -23.82 31.01 -13.66
N LEU A 357 -23.31 31.90 -14.52
CA LEU A 357 -24.09 32.73 -15.43
C LEU A 357 -23.58 32.56 -16.86
N LEU A 358 -24.45 32.02 -17.72
CA LEU A 358 -24.14 31.88 -19.13
C LEU A 358 -24.29 33.23 -19.86
N ASP A 359 -23.19 33.95 -20.04
CA ASP A 359 -23.21 35.30 -20.61
C ASP A 359 -22.06 35.60 -21.59
N PHE A 360 -21.84 36.89 -21.89
CA PHE A 360 -20.80 37.30 -22.84
C PHE A 360 -19.38 36.94 -22.36
N PHE A 361 -19.15 36.83 -21.05
CA PHE A 361 -17.84 36.51 -20.51
C PHE A 361 -17.43 35.07 -20.80
N ASP A 362 -18.36 34.12 -20.89
CA ASP A 362 -18.05 32.75 -21.34
C ASP A 362 -17.66 32.70 -22.81
N VAL A 363 -18.34 33.48 -23.65
CA VAL A 363 -17.99 33.60 -25.06
C VAL A 363 -16.60 34.21 -25.20
N LEU A 364 -16.29 35.20 -24.37
CA LEU A 364 -14.96 35.82 -24.34
C LEU A 364 -13.88 34.82 -23.89
N GLU A 365 -14.16 33.98 -22.90
CA GLU A 365 -13.26 32.93 -22.44
C GLU A 365 -13.03 31.87 -23.53
N PHE A 366 -14.11 31.42 -24.19
CA PHE A 366 -14.04 30.47 -25.31
C PHE A 366 -13.15 31.01 -26.44
N LEU A 367 -13.34 32.27 -26.83
CA LEU A 367 -12.55 32.89 -27.91
C LEU A 367 -11.07 33.01 -27.54
N GLN A 368 -10.75 33.25 -26.26
CA GLN A 368 -9.37 33.26 -25.79
C GLN A 368 -8.77 31.86 -25.87
N ALA A 369 -9.44 30.86 -25.28
CA ALA A 369 -9.03 29.47 -25.30
C ALA A 369 -8.84 28.93 -26.73
N PHE A 370 -9.79 29.20 -27.63
CA PHE A 370 -9.73 28.81 -29.03
C PHE A 370 -8.53 29.44 -29.75
N SER A 371 -8.22 30.71 -29.45
CA SER A 371 -7.08 31.40 -30.04
C SER A 371 -5.72 30.89 -29.56
N SER A 372 -5.65 30.32 -28.35
CA SER A 372 -4.45 29.71 -27.79
C SER A 372 -4.34 28.20 -28.03
N LEU A 373 -5.32 27.59 -28.73
CA LEU A 373 -5.44 26.14 -28.89
C LEU A 373 -5.48 25.41 -27.54
N ASP A 374 -6.12 26.04 -26.55
CA ASP A 374 -6.31 25.43 -25.23
C ASP A 374 -7.29 24.24 -25.36
N PRO A 375 -6.98 23.07 -24.78
CA PRO A 375 -7.87 21.90 -24.81
C PRO A 375 -9.32 22.18 -24.40
N ILE A 376 -9.59 23.18 -23.54
CA ILE A 376 -10.97 23.54 -23.15
C ILE A 376 -11.82 24.07 -24.32
N ALA A 377 -11.18 24.49 -25.42
CA ALA A 377 -11.86 24.96 -26.63
C ALA A 377 -12.10 23.87 -27.68
N ASP A 378 -11.58 22.65 -27.49
CA ASP A 378 -11.94 21.47 -28.28
C ASP A 378 -13.29 20.93 -27.76
N PHE A 379 -14.38 21.54 -28.21
CA PHE A 379 -15.71 21.39 -27.64
C PHE A 379 -16.46 20.17 -28.19
N ASN A 380 -15.99 19.61 -29.31
CA ASN A 380 -16.51 18.37 -29.87
C ASN A 380 -15.60 17.15 -29.56
N GLU A 381 -14.47 17.37 -28.88
CA GLU A 381 -13.49 16.38 -28.44
C GLU A 381 -12.86 15.57 -29.59
N ASP A 382 -12.67 16.19 -30.76
CA ASP A 382 -12.08 15.53 -31.93
C ASP A 382 -10.56 15.74 -32.09
N GLY A 383 -9.96 16.54 -31.22
CA GLY A 383 -8.54 16.86 -31.18
C GLY A 383 -8.12 17.97 -32.14
N LEU A 384 -9.06 18.63 -32.82
CA LEU A 384 -8.81 19.76 -33.72
C LEU A 384 -9.55 21.00 -33.23
N HIS A 385 -8.85 22.14 -33.11
CA HIS A 385 -9.51 23.43 -32.87
C HIS A 385 -9.93 24.07 -34.18
N ASP A 386 -11.17 23.85 -34.60
CA ASP A 386 -11.71 24.38 -35.85
C ASP A 386 -13.13 24.96 -35.73
N PHE A 387 -13.77 25.19 -36.87
CA PHE A 387 -15.11 25.80 -36.90
C PHE A 387 -16.18 24.92 -36.23
N PHE A 388 -15.99 23.60 -36.16
CA PHE A 388 -16.92 22.68 -35.53
C PHE A 388 -16.96 22.84 -34.01
N ASP A 389 -15.87 23.23 -33.35
CA ASP A 389 -15.88 23.60 -31.92
C ASP A 389 -16.72 24.84 -31.66
N VAL A 390 -16.56 25.86 -32.50
CA VAL A 390 -17.35 27.09 -32.39
C VAL A 390 -18.83 26.78 -32.52
N LEU A 391 -19.21 25.90 -33.44
CA LEU A 391 -20.60 25.44 -33.58
C LEU A 391 -21.06 24.64 -32.37
N ALA A 392 -20.24 23.73 -31.84
CA ALA A 392 -20.55 22.93 -30.67
C ALA A 392 -20.74 23.81 -29.43
N PHE A 393 -19.84 24.76 -29.18
CA PHE A 393 -19.95 25.75 -28.11
C PHE A 393 -21.22 26.58 -28.25
N LEU A 394 -21.49 27.18 -29.42
CA LEU A 394 -22.69 28.00 -29.61
C LEU A 394 -23.99 27.20 -29.46
N SER A 395 -23.99 25.94 -29.90
CA SER A 395 -25.13 25.04 -29.71
C SER A 395 -25.37 24.79 -28.22
N ALA A 396 -24.33 24.45 -27.45
CA ALA A 396 -24.41 24.26 -26.01
C ALA A 396 -24.83 25.55 -25.29
N PHE A 397 -24.22 26.69 -25.65
CA PHE A 397 -24.53 28.00 -25.08
C PHE A 397 -26.00 28.38 -25.31
N SER A 398 -26.54 28.13 -26.51
CA SER A 398 -27.94 28.42 -26.81
C SER A 398 -28.94 27.49 -26.12
N ALA A 399 -28.51 26.26 -25.78
CA ALA A 399 -29.33 25.31 -25.04
C ALA A 399 -29.45 25.68 -23.55
N GLY A 400 -28.46 26.43 -23.02
CA GLY A 400 -28.41 26.86 -21.63
C GLY A 400 -27.92 25.77 -20.68
N CYS A 401 -27.78 26.14 -19.41
CA CYS A 401 -27.41 25.22 -18.33
C CYS A 401 -28.68 24.61 -17.70
N PRO A 402 -28.80 23.27 -17.59
CA PRO A 402 -30.03 22.58 -17.24
C PRO A 402 -30.33 22.43 -15.74
#